data_AF-A0A166T683-F1
#
_entry.id   AF-A0A166T683-F1
#
_cell.length_a   1.000
_cell.length_b   1.000
_cell.length_c   1.000
_cell.angle_alpha   90.00
_cell.angle_beta   90.00
_cell.angle_gamma   90.00
#
_symmetry.space_group_name_H-M   'P 1'
#
loop_
_entity.id
_entity.type
_entity.pdbx_description
1 polymer ?
#
loop_
_entity_poly.entity_id
_entity_poly.type
_entity_poly.pdbx_seq_one_letter_code
_entity_poly.pdbx_strand_id
1 'polypeptide(L)'
;MEKVHVEDVAGQMSAADVRRPVSKALGTEDMAINYYELAPGDSFAFGYHAHDDQEEVFYIQSGTATFETEDGDVVVGAGEAIRFARGEFQRGVNEGDDRVVALALGAPRDTENVEMYRDCPECGERTQNEIEMVGDKEALVTICSDCGAETGRFY
;
A
#
# COMPACT_ATOMS: atom_id res chain seq x y z
N MET A 1 -12.92 -10.09 -23.20
CA MET A 1 -13.16 -10.77 -21.91
C MET A 1 -11.81 -11.30 -21.53
N GLU A 2 -11.22 -10.70 -20.51
CA GLU A 2 -9.82 -10.94 -20.16
C GLU A 2 -9.76 -11.84 -18.93
N LYS A 3 -8.77 -12.73 -18.90
CA LYS A 3 -8.45 -13.53 -17.73
C LYS A 3 -6.95 -13.51 -17.53
N VAL A 4 -6.52 -13.51 -16.28
CA VAL A 4 -5.11 -13.66 -15.92
C VAL A 4 -5.01 -14.57 -14.70
N HIS A 5 -3.95 -15.37 -14.64
CA HIS A 5 -3.55 -16.04 -13.42
C HIS A 5 -2.63 -15.10 -12.65
N VAL A 6 -2.90 -14.84 -11.36
CA VAL A 6 -2.20 -13.80 -10.59
C VAL A 6 -0.69 -13.99 -10.60
N GLU A 7 -0.22 -15.24 -10.50
CA GLU A 7 1.21 -15.56 -10.51
C GLU A 7 1.91 -15.21 -11.84
N ASP A 8 1.17 -15.10 -12.94
CA ASP A 8 1.71 -14.75 -14.25
C ASP A 8 1.81 -13.22 -14.45
N VAL A 9 1.28 -12.43 -13.51
CA VAL A 9 1.37 -10.97 -13.55
C VAL A 9 2.74 -10.53 -13.05
N ALA A 10 3.44 -9.75 -13.88
CA ALA A 10 4.74 -9.19 -13.50
C ALA A 10 4.62 -8.35 -12.22
N GLY A 11 5.53 -8.59 -11.28
CA GLY A 11 5.62 -7.83 -10.04
C GLY A 11 6.02 -6.37 -10.27
N GLN A 12 5.75 -5.53 -9.28
CA GLN A 12 6.16 -4.13 -9.24
C GLN A 12 6.71 -3.80 -7.85
N MET A 13 7.81 -3.03 -7.79
CA MET A 13 8.39 -2.56 -6.52
C MET A 13 7.33 -1.91 -5.63
N SER A 14 7.40 -2.20 -4.33
CA SER A 14 6.47 -1.69 -3.32
C SER A 14 7.03 -1.83 -1.91
N ALA A 15 6.26 -1.45 -0.89
CA ALA A 15 6.57 -1.74 0.51
C ALA A 15 6.27 -3.19 0.93
N ALA A 16 5.76 -4.01 0.01
CA ALA A 16 5.49 -5.43 0.18
C ALA A 16 6.51 -6.29 -0.58
N ASP A 17 6.82 -7.47 -0.04
CA ASP A 17 7.64 -8.51 -0.68
C ASP A 17 7.12 -8.89 -2.08
N VAL A 18 5.79 -8.99 -2.25
CA VAL A 18 5.16 -9.19 -3.56
C VAL A 18 4.03 -8.20 -3.75
N ARG A 19 4.08 -7.44 -4.86
CA ARG A 19 2.93 -6.68 -5.38
C ARG A 19 2.74 -6.95 -6.85
N ARG A 20 1.51 -7.29 -7.25
CA ARG A 20 1.14 -7.51 -8.66
C ARG A 20 -0.07 -6.64 -9.05
N PRO A 21 0.08 -5.74 -10.04
CA PRO A 21 -1.01 -4.87 -10.49
C PRO A 21 -1.98 -5.62 -11.41
N VAL A 22 -2.90 -6.38 -10.82
CA VAL A 22 -3.87 -7.22 -11.55
C VAL A 22 -4.79 -6.38 -12.44
N SER A 23 -5.17 -5.17 -12.01
CA SER A 23 -5.95 -4.22 -12.82
C SER A 23 -5.29 -3.96 -14.17
N LYS A 24 -3.97 -3.72 -14.19
CA LYS A 24 -3.20 -3.50 -15.41
C LYS A 24 -3.21 -4.72 -16.34
N ALA A 25 -3.08 -5.92 -15.78
CA ALA A 25 -3.10 -7.15 -16.56
C ALA A 25 -4.49 -7.47 -17.15
N LEU A 26 -5.56 -7.12 -16.43
CA LEU A 26 -6.94 -7.30 -16.89
C LEU A 26 -7.45 -6.15 -17.78
N GLY A 27 -6.76 -5.01 -17.81
CA GLY A 27 -7.21 -3.82 -18.52
C GLY A 27 -8.48 -3.21 -17.93
N THR A 28 -8.62 -3.21 -16.59
CA THR A 28 -9.77 -2.55 -15.95
C THR A 28 -9.79 -1.05 -16.25
N GLU A 29 -10.96 -0.43 -16.34
CA GLU A 29 -11.07 1.02 -16.57
C GLU A 29 -11.45 1.76 -15.29
N ASP A 30 -12.38 1.21 -14.51
CA ASP A 30 -12.94 1.92 -13.35
C ASP A 30 -12.40 1.48 -11.98
N MET A 31 -11.76 0.31 -11.89
CA MET A 31 -11.36 -0.30 -10.62
C MET A 31 -9.89 -0.74 -10.61
N ALA A 32 -9.16 -0.35 -9.57
CA ALA A 32 -7.86 -0.88 -9.23
C ALA A 32 -8.00 -2.23 -8.53
N ILE A 33 -7.10 -3.15 -8.86
CA ILE A 33 -6.97 -4.46 -8.21
C ILE A 33 -5.48 -4.72 -8.10
N ASN A 34 -4.99 -4.84 -6.88
CA ASN A 34 -3.61 -5.20 -6.58
C ASN A 34 -3.61 -6.46 -5.73
N TYR A 35 -2.75 -7.41 -6.08
CA TYR A 35 -2.45 -8.56 -5.25
C TYR A 35 -1.19 -8.27 -4.44
N TYR A 36 -1.20 -8.66 -3.17
CA TYR A 36 -0.11 -8.46 -2.23
C TYR A 36 0.25 -9.73 -1.48
N GLU A 37 1.55 -9.90 -1.24
CA GLU A 37 2.07 -10.74 -0.17
C GLU A 37 2.99 -9.90 0.72
N LEU A 38 2.71 -9.88 2.02
CA LEU A 38 3.50 -9.16 3.01
C LEU A 38 4.34 -10.15 3.82
N ALA A 39 5.66 -9.99 3.81
CA ALA A 39 6.53 -10.60 4.82
C ALA A 39 6.33 -9.90 6.19
N PRO A 40 6.83 -10.48 7.29
CA PRO A 40 6.82 -9.80 8.59
C PRO A 40 7.48 -8.41 8.51
N GLY A 41 6.74 -7.38 8.92
CA GLY A 41 7.15 -5.97 8.89
C GLY A 41 6.81 -5.20 7.61
N ASP A 42 6.37 -5.89 6.54
CA ASP A 42 5.96 -5.24 5.29
C ASP A 42 4.60 -4.51 5.43
N SER A 43 4.31 -3.62 4.49
CA SER A 43 3.04 -2.89 4.43
C SER A 43 2.46 -2.77 3.03
N PHE A 44 1.14 -2.57 2.92
CA PHE A 44 0.46 -2.43 1.61
C PHE A 44 0.85 -1.14 0.87
N ALA A 45 1.23 -0.11 1.63
CA ALA A 45 1.63 1.21 1.14
C ALA A 45 2.93 1.67 1.82
N PHE A 46 3.53 2.71 1.26
CA PHE A 46 4.80 3.24 1.76
C PHE A 46 4.66 4.10 3.03
N GLY A 47 3.46 4.38 3.54
CA GLY A 47 3.24 5.20 4.73
C GLY A 47 1.78 5.23 5.16
N TYR A 48 1.49 6.03 6.19
CA TYR A 48 0.13 6.33 6.62
C TYR A 48 -0.49 7.28 5.62
N HIS A 49 -1.56 6.86 4.94
CA HIS A 49 -2.01 7.54 3.73
C HIS A 49 -3.52 7.55 3.57
N ALA A 50 -3.99 8.54 2.81
CA ALA A 50 -5.36 8.66 2.39
C ALA A 50 -5.41 8.98 0.89
N HIS A 51 -6.44 8.46 0.23
CA HIS A 51 -6.78 8.80 -1.14
C HIS A 51 -7.98 9.75 -1.14
N ASP A 52 -7.82 10.98 -1.64
CA ASP A 52 -8.92 11.96 -1.63
C ASP A 52 -10.09 11.58 -2.54
N ASP A 53 -9.81 10.82 -3.59
CA ASP A 53 -10.76 10.51 -4.66
C ASP A 53 -11.12 9.03 -4.75
N GLN A 54 -10.39 8.15 -4.05
CA GLN A 54 -10.52 6.70 -4.13
C GLN A 54 -11.08 6.10 -2.84
N GLU A 55 -12.14 5.30 -2.98
CA GLU A 55 -12.55 4.36 -1.94
C GLU A 55 -11.65 3.12 -2.05
N GLU A 56 -11.16 2.61 -0.92
CA GLU A 56 -10.26 1.46 -0.89
C GLU A 56 -10.82 0.33 -0.02
N VAL A 57 -10.64 -0.92 -0.47
CA VAL A 57 -11.06 -2.13 0.25
C VAL A 57 -9.93 -3.14 0.23
N PHE A 58 -9.60 -3.68 1.40
CA PHE A 58 -8.67 -4.79 1.54
C PHE A 58 -9.44 -6.05 1.90
N TYR A 59 -9.11 -7.16 1.23
CA TYR A 59 -9.60 -8.49 1.57
C TYR A 59 -8.41 -9.39 1.85
N ILE A 60 -8.34 -9.93 3.08
CA ILE A 60 -7.23 -10.78 3.51
C ILE A 60 -7.58 -12.23 3.15
N GLN A 61 -6.77 -12.82 2.28
CA GLN A 61 -6.94 -14.22 1.84
C GLN A 61 -6.32 -15.19 2.85
N SER A 62 -5.15 -14.85 3.40
CA SER A 62 -4.47 -15.61 4.45
C SER A 62 -3.61 -14.70 5.32
N GLY A 63 -3.30 -15.13 6.53
CA GLY A 63 -2.53 -14.34 7.51
C GLY A 63 -3.40 -13.33 8.24
N THR A 64 -2.76 -12.32 8.83
CA THR A 64 -3.41 -11.23 9.57
C THR A 64 -2.63 -9.94 9.35
N ALA A 65 -3.33 -8.86 8.99
CA ALA A 65 -2.76 -7.52 8.89
C ALA A 65 -3.35 -6.61 9.98
N THR A 66 -2.54 -5.71 10.51
CA THR A 66 -2.98 -4.63 11.40
C THR A 66 -3.07 -3.34 10.59
N PHE A 67 -4.21 -2.67 10.62
CA PHE A 67 -4.40 -1.36 10.02
C PHE A 67 -4.37 -0.28 11.09
N GLU A 68 -3.37 0.61 11.01
CA GLU A 68 -3.37 1.88 11.75
C GLU A 68 -4.48 2.77 11.17
N THR A 69 -5.38 3.28 12.02
CA THR A 69 -6.48 4.20 11.64
C THR A 69 -6.59 5.34 12.65
N GLU A 70 -7.38 6.37 12.36
CA GLU A 70 -7.61 7.48 13.30
C GLU A 70 -8.26 7.05 14.62
N ASP A 71 -9.09 5.99 14.59
CA ASP A 71 -9.77 5.44 15.77
C ASP A 71 -8.92 4.38 16.51
N GLY A 72 -7.69 4.14 16.02
CA GLY A 72 -6.75 3.15 16.55
C GLY A 72 -6.60 1.93 15.64
N ASP A 73 -5.80 0.97 16.10
CA ASP A 73 -5.42 -0.17 15.28
C ASP A 73 -6.55 -1.19 15.14
N VAL A 74 -6.76 -1.66 13.90
CA VAL A 74 -7.75 -2.68 13.55
C VAL A 74 -7.06 -3.91 12.97
N VAL A 75 -7.24 -5.06 13.63
CA VAL A 75 -6.72 -6.34 13.17
C VAL A 75 -7.70 -6.97 12.19
N VAL A 76 -7.19 -7.38 11.02
CA VAL A 76 -7.99 -7.99 9.94
C VAL A 76 -7.34 -9.31 9.54
N GLY A 77 -8.05 -10.40 9.80
CA GLY A 77 -7.61 -11.78 9.55
C GLY A 77 -8.11 -12.38 8.24
N ALA A 78 -7.69 -13.60 7.96
CA ALA A 78 -8.11 -14.36 6.78
C ALA A 78 -9.64 -14.47 6.65
N GLY A 79 -10.16 -14.14 5.47
CA GLY A 79 -11.58 -14.11 5.14
C GLY A 79 -12.29 -12.80 5.53
N GLU A 80 -11.60 -11.88 6.21
CA GLU A 80 -12.14 -10.59 6.59
C GLU A 80 -11.78 -9.50 5.56
N ALA A 81 -12.57 -8.43 5.58
CA ALA A 81 -12.34 -7.26 4.74
C ALA A 81 -12.51 -5.98 5.54
N ILE A 82 -11.73 -4.97 5.18
CA ILE A 82 -11.80 -3.61 5.72
C ILE A 82 -11.93 -2.62 4.56
N ARG A 83 -12.68 -1.54 4.77
CA ARG A 83 -12.96 -0.51 3.78
C ARG A 83 -12.59 0.83 4.36
N PHE A 84 -11.97 1.67 3.55
CA PHE A 84 -11.67 3.07 3.82
C PHE A 84 -12.44 3.96 2.84
N ALA A 85 -13.12 4.97 3.37
CA ALA A 85 -13.73 6.02 2.57
C ALA A 85 -12.65 6.93 1.95
N ARG A 86 -13.08 7.75 1.00
CA ARG A 86 -12.23 8.80 0.44
C ARG A 86 -11.79 9.77 1.53
N GLY A 87 -10.49 10.09 1.57
CA GLY A 87 -9.86 10.94 2.57
C GLY A 87 -9.69 10.27 3.94
N GLU A 88 -10.02 8.99 4.08
CA GLU A 88 -9.82 8.26 5.33
C GLU A 88 -8.38 7.71 5.38
N PHE A 89 -7.63 8.13 6.39
CA PHE A 89 -6.23 7.71 6.52
C PHE A 89 -6.09 6.31 7.09
N GLN A 90 -5.13 5.55 6.52
CA GLN A 90 -4.85 4.19 6.92
C GLN A 90 -3.39 3.77 6.67
N ARG A 91 -2.95 2.75 7.42
CA ARG A 91 -1.76 1.96 7.06
C ARG A 91 -1.90 0.51 7.46
N GLY A 92 -2.10 -0.38 6.50
CA GLY A 92 -2.04 -1.83 6.74
C GLY A 92 -0.61 -2.39 6.73
N VAL A 93 -0.22 -3.02 7.84
CA VAL A 93 1.10 -3.61 8.10
C VAL A 93 0.94 -5.08 8.51
N ASN A 94 1.88 -5.93 8.11
CA ASN A 94 2.01 -7.26 8.70
C ASN A 94 2.88 -7.19 9.96
N GLU A 95 2.26 -7.06 11.13
CA GLU A 95 2.95 -7.06 12.42
C GLU A 95 3.21 -8.47 12.98
N GLY A 96 2.70 -9.50 12.30
CA GLY A 96 2.88 -10.89 12.69
C GLY A 96 4.13 -11.53 12.09
N ASP A 97 4.38 -12.78 12.48
CA ASP A 97 5.50 -13.58 11.98
C ASP A 97 5.15 -14.39 10.71
N ASP A 98 3.86 -14.53 10.41
CA ASP A 98 3.37 -15.29 9.26
C ASP A 98 3.13 -14.38 8.04
N ARG A 99 3.26 -14.93 6.84
CA ARG A 99 2.97 -14.20 5.59
C ARG A 99 1.49 -13.85 5.48
N VAL A 100 1.20 -12.62 5.07
CA VAL A 100 -0.15 -12.16 4.70
C VAL A 100 -0.31 -12.22 3.19
N VAL A 101 -1.46 -12.70 2.72
CA VAL A 101 -1.86 -12.62 1.30
C VAL A 101 -3.17 -11.87 1.21
N ALA A 102 -3.25 -10.85 0.35
CA ALA A 102 -4.43 -10.00 0.28
C ALA A 102 -4.68 -9.44 -1.13
N LEU A 103 -5.91 -8.96 -1.34
CA LEU A 103 -6.26 -8.08 -2.45
C LEU A 103 -6.54 -6.68 -1.90
N ALA A 104 -6.02 -5.67 -2.58
CA ALA A 104 -6.45 -4.28 -2.41
C ALA A 104 -7.25 -3.86 -3.65
N LEU A 105 -8.41 -3.26 -3.43
CA LEU A 105 -9.36 -2.84 -4.43
C LEU A 105 -9.60 -1.33 -4.26
N GLY A 106 -9.56 -0.59 -5.36
CA GLY A 106 -9.75 0.86 -5.33
C GLY A 106 -10.69 1.34 -6.43
N ALA A 107 -11.56 2.32 -6.14
CA ALA A 107 -12.40 2.97 -7.15
C ALA A 107 -12.50 4.50 -6.93
N PRO A 108 -12.16 5.35 -7.92
CA PRO A 108 -11.82 5.03 -9.32
C PRO A 108 -10.48 4.30 -9.45
N ARG A 109 -10.15 3.78 -10.64
CA ARG A 109 -8.95 2.97 -10.86
C ARG A 109 -7.67 3.73 -10.54
N ASP A 110 -7.57 4.94 -11.06
CA ASP A 110 -6.42 5.82 -10.85
C ASP A 110 -6.79 6.84 -9.77
N THR A 111 -5.80 7.35 -9.07
CA THR A 111 -5.92 8.30 -7.96
C THR A 111 -4.82 9.34 -8.13
N GLU A 112 -5.16 10.61 -8.00
CA GLU A 112 -4.21 11.70 -8.25
C GLU A 112 -3.69 12.32 -6.94
N ASN A 113 -4.54 12.37 -5.92
CA ASN A 113 -4.26 13.06 -4.67
C ASN A 113 -4.15 12.03 -3.54
N VAL A 114 -2.92 11.54 -3.35
CA VAL A 114 -2.58 10.65 -2.23
C VAL A 114 -1.74 11.43 -1.25
N GLU A 115 -2.31 11.70 -0.08
CA GLU A 115 -1.54 12.21 1.05
C GLU A 115 -0.87 11.04 1.75
N MET A 116 0.45 11.12 1.97
CA MET A 116 1.21 10.08 2.65
C MET A 116 2.13 10.70 3.68
N TYR A 117 2.12 10.12 4.87
CA TYR A 117 2.90 10.54 6.02
C TYR A 117 3.80 9.41 6.53
N ARG A 118 5.00 9.77 6.97
CA ARG A 118 5.98 8.88 7.61
C ARG A 118 6.69 9.60 8.74
N ASP A 119 7.15 8.84 9.72
CA ASP A 119 8.02 9.37 10.78
C ASP A 119 9.35 9.82 10.18
N CYS A 120 9.70 11.10 10.37
CA CYS A 120 10.96 11.66 9.92
C CYS A 120 11.93 11.76 11.11
N PRO A 121 13.06 11.03 11.10
CA PRO A 121 14.02 11.07 12.20
C PRO A 121 14.70 12.43 12.37
N GLU A 122 14.85 13.20 11.29
CA GLU A 122 15.48 14.53 11.31
C GLU A 122 14.54 15.61 11.85
N CYS A 123 13.24 15.55 11.52
CA CYS A 123 12.23 16.45 12.08
C CYS A 123 11.78 16.03 13.49
N GLY A 124 11.86 14.73 13.82
CA GLY A 124 11.41 14.17 15.09
C GLY A 124 9.88 14.02 15.19
N GLU A 125 9.17 14.13 14.07
CA GLU A 125 7.71 14.01 13.98
C GLU A 125 7.30 13.35 12.66
N ARG A 126 6.01 13.02 12.54
CA ARG A 126 5.43 12.48 11.32
C ARG A 126 5.17 13.62 10.34
N THR A 127 5.77 13.54 9.15
CA THR A 127 5.71 14.58 8.13
C THR A 127 5.11 14.04 6.83
N GLN A 128 4.63 14.95 5.98
CA GLN A 128 4.24 14.57 4.62
C GLN A 128 5.46 14.10 3.84
N ASN A 129 5.28 13.05 3.05
CA ASN A 129 6.36 12.43 2.27
C ASN A 129 5.93 12.20 0.83
N GLU A 130 6.90 12.30 -0.07
CA GLU A 130 6.76 11.97 -1.49
C GLU A 130 7.53 10.68 -1.82
N ILE A 131 7.18 10.03 -2.92
CA ILE A 131 7.87 8.82 -3.39
C ILE A 131 8.69 9.18 -4.62
N GLU A 132 9.99 8.91 -4.56
CA GLU A 132 10.90 9.10 -5.68
C GLU A 132 11.50 7.77 -6.14
N MET A 133 11.76 7.68 -7.45
CA MET A 133 12.47 6.56 -8.05
C MET A 133 13.95 6.93 -8.22
N VAL A 134 14.84 6.11 -7.68
CA VAL A 134 16.29 6.39 -7.65
C VAL A 134 17.10 5.24 -8.23
N GLY A 135 18.36 5.51 -8.59
CA GLY A 135 19.31 4.51 -9.10
C GLY A 135 18.81 3.83 -10.37
N ASP A 136 18.47 4.59 -11.42
CA ASP A 136 18.00 4.03 -12.69
C ASP A 136 16.85 3.01 -12.56
N LYS A 137 15.91 3.28 -11.65
CA LYS A 137 14.72 2.46 -11.35
C LYS A 137 15.00 1.19 -10.55
N GLU A 138 16.11 1.15 -9.82
CA GLU A 138 16.48 0.05 -8.92
C GLU A 138 15.83 0.16 -7.53
N ALA A 139 15.36 1.35 -7.13
CA ALA A 139 14.72 1.53 -5.83
C ALA A 139 13.65 2.64 -5.84
N LEU A 140 12.72 2.54 -4.90
CA LEU A 140 11.83 3.62 -4.48
C LEU A 140 12.27 4.13 -3.12
N VAL A 141 12.27 5.44 -2.94
CA VAL A 141 12.54 6.09 -1.66
C VAL A 141 11.39 7.00 -1.27
N THR A 142 11.16 7.12 0.03
CA THR A 142 10.23 8.12 0.57
C THR A 142 11.03 9.29 1.10
N ILE A 143 10.68 10.50 0.69
CA ILE A 143 11.40 11.74 1.02
C ILE A 143 10.47 12.65 1.83
N CYS A 144 10.97 13.14 2.97
CA CYS A 144 10.28 14.12 3.79
C CYS A 144 10.13 15.44 3.03
N SER A 145 8.91 15.93 2.84
CA SER A 145 8.63 17.17 2.12
C SER A 145 9.14 18.42 2.85
N ASP A 146 9.34 18.34 4.18
CA ASP A 146 9.76 19.48 4.99
C ASP A 146 11.28 19.70 4.97
N CYS A 147 12.07 18.63 5.07
CA CYS A 147 13.52 18.70 5.24
C CYS A 147 14.34 17.97 4.16
N GLY A 148 13.68 17.25 3.24
CA GLY A 148 14.33 16.51 2.15
C GLY A 148 15.08 15.24 2.58
N ALA A 149 14.89 14.77 3.82
CA ALA A 149 15.53 13.55 4.30
C ALA A 149 14.84 12.29 3.74
N GLU A 150 15.62 11.26 3.42
CA GLU A 150 15.09 9.93 3.11
C GLU A 150 14.53 9.27 4.37
N THR A 151 13.26 8.91 4.34
CA THR A 151 12.53 8.27 5.45
C THR A 151 12.27 6.78 5.22
N GLY A 152 12.65 6.25 4.06
CA GLY A 152 12.43 4.85 3.68
C GLY A 152 13.00 4.54 2.30
N ARG A 153 13.36 3.27 2.10
CA ARG A 153 13.93 2.74 0.85
C ARG A 153 13.45 1.32 0.59
N PHE A 154 13.03 1.06 -0.64
CA PHE A 154 12.34 -0.15 -1.08
C PHE A 154 12.91 -0.62 -2.42
N TYR A 155 12.95 -1.93 -2.63
CA TYR A 155 13.60 -2.60 -3.77
C TYR A 155 12.64 -3.55 -4.49
#